data_AF-A0A6P1B9I4-F1
#
_entry.id   AF-A0A6P1B9I4-F1
#
_cell.length_a   1.000
_cell.length_b   1.000
_cell.length_c   1.000
_cell.angle_alpha   90.00
_cell.angle_beta   90.00
_cell.angle_gamma   90.00
#
_symmetry.space_group_name_H-M   'P 1'
#
loop_
_entity.id
_entity.type
_entity.pdbx_description
1 polymer ?
#
loop_
_entity_poly.entity_id
_entity_poly.type
_entity_poly.pdbx_seq_one_letter_code
_entity_poly.pdbx_strand_id
1 'polypeptide(L)'
;MRAQIIEKLEAGRVQHGQFASLPGSGPCGMFVVQGPCGCELRISGLIRPGWEHVAVSTPRRCPNWEEMCFVKDLFWDEEECVMQLHPPHSQYVNNSRYCLHLWRPIHRDIPMPPPGFVGIVGLGPSEAAMWLARVSATA
;
A
#
# COMPACT_ATOMS: atom_id res chain seq x y z
N MET A 1 0.25 0.68 17.82
CA MET A 1 0.81 0.02 16.63
C MET A 1 1.68 0.97 15.79
N ARG A 2 1.26 2.22 15.54
CA ARG A 2 2.06 3.26 14.85
C ARG A 2 3.53 3.42 15.33
N ALA A 3 3.82 3.39 16.63
CA ALA A 3 5.16 3.74 17.14
C ALA A 3 6.32 2.81 16.67
N GLN A 4 6.16 1.48 16.77
CA GLN A 4 7.23 0.53 16.37
C GLN A 4 7.43 0.47 14.85
N ILE A 5 6.36 0.77 14.11
CA ILE A 5 6.32 0.78 12.67
C ILE A 5 7.02 2.04 12.11
N ILE A 6 6.89 3.17 12.81
CA ILE A 6 7.62 4.41 12.51
C ILE A 6 9.14 4.20 12.58
N GLU A 7 9.66 3.43 13.53
CA GLU A 7 11.11 3.20 13.65
C GLU A 7 11.71 2.51 12.41
N LYS A 8 11.02 1.51 11.85
CA LYS A 8 11.46 0.84 10.61
C LYS A 8 11.44 1.77 9.42
N LEU A 9 10.40 2.59 9.31
CA LEU A 9 10.28 3.58 8.24
C LEU A 9 11.38 4.65 8.35
N GLU A 10 11.60 5.20 9.55
CA GLU A 10 12.65 6.18 9.84
C GLU A 10 14.05 5.63 9.58
N ALA A 11 14.32 4.35 9.91
CA ALA A 11 15.59 3.71 9.61
C ALA A 11 15.89 3.67 8.09
N GLY A 12 14.85 3.56 7.27
CA GLY A 12 14.95 3.60 5.81
C GLY A 12 14.92 5.00 5.21
N ARG A 13 14.81 6.08 6.01
CA ARG A 13 14.69 7.44 5.50
C ARG A 13 15.94 7.86 4.72
N VAL A 14 15.72 8.37 3.52
CA VAL A 14 16.78 8.99 2.71
C VAL A 14 17.10 10.37 3.28
N GLN A 15 18.33 10.55 3.79
CA GLN A 15 18.77 11.76 4.48
C GLN A 15 19.73 12.65 3.64
N HIS A 16 20.14 12.18 2.46
CA HIS A 16 21.03 12.92 1.57
C HIS A 16 20.57 12.84 0.11
N GLY A 17 20.87 13.89 -0.66
CA GLY A 17 20.51 13.98 -2.08
C GLY A 17 19.13 14.57 -2.33
N GLN A 18 18.63 14.39 -3.55
CA GLN A 18 17.34 14.94 -3.98
C GLN A 18 16.19 14.23 -3.27
N PHE A 19 15.21 15.00 -2.77
CA PHE A 19 14.05 14.52 -2.00
C PHE A 19 14.39 13.89 -0.63
N ALA A 20 15.60 14.14 -0.12
CA ALA A 20 15.96 13.80 1.24
C ALA A 20 15.14 14.59 2.27
N SER A 21 15.00 14.02 3.46
CA SER A 21 14.26 14.63 4.57
C SER A 21 14.97 14.35 5.89
N LEU A 22 14.77 15.23 6.88
CA LEU A 22 15.39 15.08 8.19
C LEU A 22 14.68 13.97 8.99
N PRO A 23 15.39 13.27 9.89
CA PRO A 23 14.76 12.37 10.84
C PRO A 23 13.62 13.04 11.59
N GLY A 24 12.48 12.34 11.74
CA GLY A 24 11.31 12.89 12.43
C GLY A 24 10.47 13.88 11.60
N SER A 25 10.71 13.99 10.29
CA SER A 25 9.85 14.80 9.37
C SER A 25 8.45 14.20 9.13
N GLY A 26 8.04 13.22 9.94
CA GLY A 26 6.77 12.52 9.81
C GLY A 26 6.71 11.64 8.55
N PRO A 27 5.51 11.29 8.05
CA PRO A 27 5.37 10.36 6.92
C PRO A 27 5.83 10.94 5.58
N CYS A 28 6.14 12.24 5.50
CA CYS A 28 6.64 12.86 4.28
C CYS A 28 8.12 12.54 4.07
N GLY A 29 8.47 12.07 2.87
CA GLY A 29 9.87 11.81 2.49
C GLY A 29 10.05 10.65 1.53
N MET A 30 11.31 10.38 1.22
CA MET A 30 11.76 9.19 0.51
C MET A 30 12.30 8.17 1.50
N PHE A 31 11.96 6.90 1.28
CA PHE A 31 12.40 5.79 2.10
C PHE A 31 12.84 4.63 1.24
N VAL A 32 13.85 3.90 1.70
CA VAL A 32 14.32 2.64 1.13
C VAL A 32 14.29 1.61 2.23
N VAL A 33 13.39 0.63 2.10
CA VAL A 33 13.16 -0.41 3.12
C VAL A 33 13.13 -1.79 2.48
N GLN A 34 13.60 -2.78 3.22
CA GLN A 34 13.52 -4.16 2.79
C GLN A 34 12.08 -4.67 2.96
N GLY A 35 11.45 -5.05 1.86
CA GLY A 35 10.10 -5.60 1.84
C GLY A 35 10.04 -7.05 2.36
N PRO A 36 8.85 -7.52 2.76
CA PRO A 36 8.65 -8.86 3.32
C PRO A 36 8.99 -9.99 2.34
N CYS A 37 8.92 -9.73 1.04
CA CYS A 37 9.17 -10.71 -0.02
C CYS A 37 10.61 -10.68 -0.57
N GLY A 38 11.56 -10.14 0.20
CA GLY A 38 12.98 -10.12 -0.18
C GLY A 38 13.36 -9.10 -1.26
N CYS A 39 12.51 -8.11 -1.52
CA CYS A 39 12.78 -7.02 -2.47
C CYS A 39 12.96 -5.68 -1.76
N GLU A 40 13.91 -4.87 -2.22
CA GLU A 40 14.05 -3.48 -1.79
C GLU A 40 12.88 -2.64 -2.34
N LEU A 41 12.17 -1.95 -1.45
CA LEU A 41 11.07 -1.06 -1.78
C LEU A 41 11.54 0.39 -1.68
N ARG A 42 11.34 1.15 -2.76
CA ARG A 42 11.48 2.61 -2.77
C ARG A 42 10.13 3.22 -2.55
N ILE A 43 9.99 3.93 -1.44
CA ILE A 43 8.72 4.49 -0.98
C ILE A 43 8.82 6.00 -0.96
N SER A 44 7.79 6.69 -1.46
CA SER A 44 7.64 8.13 -1.36
C SER A 44 6.34 8.43 -0.63
N GLY A 45 6.42 9.02 0.55
CA GLY A 45 5.26 9.52 1.29
C GLY A 45 5.06 11.01 1.06
N LEU A 46 3.84 11.43 0.75
CA LEU A 46 3.47 12.82 0.52
C LEU A 46 2.11 13.14 1.14
N ILE A 47 2.05 14.22 1.89
CA ILE A 47 0.79 14.84 2.32
C ILE A 47 0.57 16.07 1.44
N ARG A 48 -0.55 16.08 0.71
CA ARG A 48 -1.04 17.20 -0.08
C ARG A 48 -2.34 17.72 0.53
N PRO A 49 -2.77 18.96 0.23
CA PRO A 49 -4.06 19.46 0.67
C PRO A 49 -5.20 18.45 0.37
N GLY A 50 -5.79 17.90 1.42
CA GLY A 50 -6.89 16.93 1.35
C GLY A 50 -6.52 15.47 1.06
N TRP A 51 -5.23 15.14 0.87
CA TRP A 51 -4.78 13.80 0.48
C TRP A 51 -3.51 13.35 1.19
N GLU A 52 -3.55 12.13 1.71
CA GLU A 52 -2.36 11.34 2.01
C GLU A 52 -2.06 10.42 0.82
N HIS A 53 -0.80 10.33 0.46
CA HIS A 53 -0.36 9.58 -0.71
C HIS A 53 0.96 8.87 -0.42
N VAL A 54 1.01 7.59 -0.78
CA VAL A 54 2.25 6.82 -0.80
C VAL A 54 2.45 6.22 -2.18
N ALA A 55 3.64 6.38 -2.73
CA ALA A 55 4.10 5.70 -3.92
C ALA A 55 5.12 4.63 -3.54
N VAL A 56 5.00 3.44 -4.12
CA VAL A 56 5.88 2.30 -3.87
C VAL A 56 6.39 1.80 -5.20
N SER A 57 7.70 1.67 -5.35
CA SER A 57 8.29 1.11 -6.55
C SER A 57 9.40 0.13 -6.23
N THR A 58 9.60 -0.82 -7.15
CA THR A 58 10.77 -1.72 -7.11
C THR A 58 11.59 -1.59 -8.39
N PRO A 59 12.85 -2.06 -8.40
CA PRO A 59 13.72 -1.91 -9.57
C PRO A 59 13.31 -2.75 -10.79
N ARG A 60 12.64 -3.90 -10.60
CA ARG A 60 12.49 -4.93 -11.66
C ARG A 60 11.05 -5.37 -11.95
N ARG A 61 10.10 -5.10 -11.06
CA ARG A 61 8.69 -5.51 -11.19
C ARG A 61 7.77 -4.59 -10.39
N CYS A 62 6.47 -4.63 -10.66
CA CYS A 62 5.53 -3.97 -9.75
C CYS A 62 5.64 -4.58 -8.33
N PRO A 63 5.48 -3.77 -7.27
CA PRO A 63 5.23 -4.28 -5.92
C PRO A 63 4.08 -5.29 -5.94
N ASN A 64 4.19 -6.35 -5.14
CA ASN A 64 3.12 -7.33 -5.01
C ASN A 64 2.14 -6.94 -3.89
N TRP A 65 1.05 -7.69 -3.73
CA TRP A 65 0.03 -7.40 -2.73
C TRP A 65 0.58 -7.40 -1.29
N GLU A 66 1.39 -8.38 -0.91
CA GLU A 66 1.98 -8.48 0.43
C GLU A 66 2.87 -7.28 0.76
N GLU A 67 3.67 -6.82 -0.21
CA GLU A 67 4.49 -5.62 -0.07
C GLU A 67 3.63 -4.37 0.05
N MET A 68 2.54 -4.26 -0.70
CA MET A 68 1.62 -3.12 -0.60
C MET A 68 0.89 -3.10 0.75
N CYS A 69 0.48 -4.26 1.28
CA CYS A 69 -0.06 -4.37 2.64
C CYS A 69 0.97 -3.95 3.69
N PHE A 70 2.21 -4.44 3.57
CA PHE A 70 3.30 -4.03 4.44
C PHE A 70 3.50 -2.50 4.41
N VAL A 71 3.49 -1.87 3.23
CA VAL A 71 3.59 -0.41 3.15
C VAL A 71 2.34 0.29 3.71
N LYS A 72 1.13 -0.23 3.51
CA LYS A 72 -0.08 0.35 4.16
C LYS A 72 0.13 0.45 5.66
N ASP A 73 0.58 -0.64 6.27
CA ASP A 73 0.77 -0.73 7.72
C ASP A 73 1.88 0.20 8.21
N LEU A 74 2.82 0.60 7.34
CA LEU A 74 3.86 1.59 7.65
C LEU A 74 3.33 3.02 7.83
N PHE A 75 2.24 3.39 7.14
CA PHE A 75 1.79 4.78 7.03
C PHE A 75 0.43 5.04 7.68
N TRP A 76 -0.43 4.02 7.78
CA TRP A 76 -1.80 4.14 8.26
C TRP A 76 -2.11 3.11 9.33
N ASP A 77 -3.12 3.38 10.17
CA ASP A 77 -3.63 2.41 11.12
C ASP A 77 -4.37 1.25 10.41
N GLU A 78 -4.55 0.13 11.11
CA GLU A 78 -5.18 -1.08 10.56
C GLU A 78 -6.57 -0.79 9.97
N GLU A 79 -7.37 -0.02 10.69
CA GLU A 79 -8.75 0.37 10.34
C GLU A 79 -8.84 1.54 9.34
N GLU A 80 -7.71 2.15 8.96
CA GLU A 80 -7.70 3.23 7.98
C GLU A 80 -7.77 2.67 6.55
N CYS A 81 -8.87 2.96 5.87
CA CYS A 81 -9.06 2.59 4.46
C CYS A 81 -8.14 3.41 3.54
N VAL A 82 -7.48 2.73 2.61
CA VAL A 82 -6.69 3.31 1.52
C VAL A 82 -7.14 2.69 0.21
N MET A 83 -7.01 3.44 -0.89
CA MET A 83 -7.37 2.94 -2.22
C MET A 83 -6.20 2.98 -3.19
N GLN A 84 -6.24 2.06 -4.15
CA GLN A 84 -5.47 2.11 -5.38
C GLN A 84 -6.46 2.30 -6.53
N LEU A 85 -6.17 3.25 -7.40
CA LEU A 85 -7.01 3.64 -8.53
C LEU A 85 -6.25 3.51 -9.83
N HIS A 86 -6.99 3.23 -10.90
CA HIS A 86 -6.55 3.45 -12.27
C HIS A 86 -7.21 4.73 -12.78
N PRO A 87 -6.51 5.88 -12.79
CA PRO A 87 -7.05 7.11 -13.36
C PRO A 87 -7.41 6.93 -14.85
N PRO A 88 -8.32 7.75 -15.40
CA PRO A 88 -8.54 7.79 -16.83
C PRO A 88 -7.22 7.93 -17.59
N HIS A 89 -7.06 7.19 -18.70
CA HIS A 89 -5.81 7.17 -19.45
C HIS A 89 -5.34 8.58 -19.88
N SER A 90 -6.27 9.49 -20.18
CA SER A 90 -5.98 10.89 -20.52
C SER A 90 -5.34 11.71 -19.39
N GLN A 91 -5.44 11.23 -18.15
CA GLN A 91 -4.89 11.87 -16.94
C GLN A 91 -3.78 11.01 -16.32
N TYR A 92 -3.42 9.89 -16.96
CA TYR A 92 -2.44 8.95 -16.44
C TYR A 92 -1.02 9.51 -16.58
N VAL A 93 -0.35 9.72 -15.45
CA VAL A 93 1.06 10.14 -15.39
C VAL A 93 1.89 8.96 -14.88
N ASN A 94 2.81 8.45 -15.70
CA ASN A 94 3.66 7.32 -15.35
C ASN A 94 5.13 7.69 -15.43
N ASN A 95 5.69 8.09 -14.29
CA ASN A 95 7.11 8.42 -14.16
C ASN A 95 7.98 7.22 -13.77
N SER A 96 7.38 6.07 -13.45
CA SER A 96 8.10 4.87 -13.03
C SER A 96 7.30 3.62 -13.41
N ARG A 97 7.90 2.81 -14.30
CA ARG A 97 7.27 1.63 -14.90
C ARG A 97 6.68 0.65 -13.88
N TYR A 98 7.26 0.61 -12.68
CA TYR A 98 6.94 -0.36 -11.64
C TYR A 98 6.52 0.32 -10.34
N CYS A 99 5.68 1.34 -10.46
CA CYS A 99 5.17 2.10 -9.32
C CYS A 99 3.69 1.78 -9.08
N LEU A 100 3.37 1.48 -7.84
CA LEU A 100 2.01 1.39 -7.35
C LEU A 100 1.79 2.50 -6.32
N HIS A 101 0.54 2.92 -6.17
CA HIS A 101 0.18 4.05 -5.34
C HIS A 101 -0.95 3.67 -4.39
N LEU A 102 -0.91 4.26 -3.19
CA LEU A 102 -1.98 4.24 -2.19
C LEU A 102 -2.40 5.67 -1.92
N TRP A 103 -3.71 5.90 -1.89
CA TRP A 103 -4.31 7.21 -1.63
C TRP A 103 -5.33 7.11 -0.51
N ARG A 104 -5.37 8.15 0.33
CA ARG A 104 -6.42 8.34 1.32
C ARG A 104 -6.86 9.81 1.35
N PRO A 105 -8.15 10.12 1.16
CA PRO A 105 -8.67 11.45 1.39
C PRO A 105 -8.73 11.76 2.89
N ILE A 106 -8.35 12.97 3.29
CA ILE A 106 -8.27 13.37 4.72
C ILE A 106 -9.63 13.79 5.28
N HIS A 107 -10.51 14.33 4.42
CA HIS A 107 -11.78 14.96 4.84
C HIS A 107 -13.02 14.23 4.33
N ARG A 108 -12.85 13.01 3.79
CA ARG A 108 -13.93 12.19 3.26
C ARG A 108 -13.61 10.72 3.48
N ASP A 109 -14.65 9.92 3.66
CA ASP A 109 -14.49 8.48 3.69
C ASP A 109 -14.38 7.92 2.27
N ILE A 110 -13.60 6.84 2.13
CA ILE A 110 -13.56 6.08 0.89
C ILE A 110 -14.84 5.24 0.84
N PRO A 111 -15.65 5.33 -0.24
CA PRO A 111 -16.84 4.52 -0.36
C PRO A 111 -16.43 3.04 -0.45
N MET A 112 -16.81 2.26 0.54
CA MET A 112 -16.58 0.82 0.54
C MET A 112 -17.82 0.09 0.02
N PRO A 113 -17.65 -0.93 -0.85
CA PRO A 113 -18.77 -1.76 -1.25
C PRO A 113 -19.29 -2.56 -0.03
N PRO A 114 -20.55 -3.05 -0.07
CA PRO A 114 -21.02 -4.02 0.91
C PRO A 114 -20.05 -5.20 1.03
N PRO A 115 -19.75 -5.72 2.24
CA PRO A 115 -18.77 -6.80 2.42
C PRO A 115 -19.05 -8.06 1.59
N GLY A 116 -20.32 -8.35 1.33
CA GLY A 116 -20.76 -9.46 0.47
C GLY A 116 -20.28 -9.38 -0.98
N PHE A 117 -19.85 -8.20 -1.46
CA PHE A 117 -19.26 -8.05 -2.80
C PHE A 117 -17.79 -8.46 -2.83
N VAL A 118 -17.12 -8.49 -1.67
CA VAL A 118 -15.74 -8.95 -1.53
C VAL A 118 -15.69 -10.47 -1.36
N GLY A 119 -16.63 -11.04 -0.59
CA GLY A 119 -16.73 -12.47 -0.38
C GLY A 119 -17.89 -12.88 0.55
N ILE A 120 -17.98 -14.17 0.84
CA ILE A 120 -18.99 -14.70 1.77
C ILE A 120 -18.57 -14.34 3.20
N VAL A 121 -19.36 -13.51 3.87
CA VAL A 121 -19.09 -13.08 5.24
C VAL A 121 -19.07 -14.29 6.18
N GLY A 122 -17.99 -14.43 6.95
CA GLY A 122 -17.81 -15.53 7.90
C GLY A 122 -17.13 -16.78 7.34
N LEU A 123 -16.87 -16.85 6.03
CA LEU A 123 -16.16 -17.97 5.42
C LEU A 123 -14.65 -17.73 5.40
N GLY A 124 -13.88 -18.58 6.09
CA GLY A 124 -12.42 -18.47 6.13
C GLY A 124 -11.74 -18.94 4.82
N PRO A 125 -10.49 -18.53 4.55
CA PRO A 125 -9.76 -18.94 3.33
C PRO A 125 -9.67 -20.47 3.15
N SER A 126 -9.44 -21.21 4.23
CA SER A 126 -9.36 -22.68 4.19
C SER A 126 -10.70 -23.33 3.83
N GLU A 127 -11.80 -22.83 4.39
CA GLU A 127 -13.15 -23.33 4.10
C GLU A 127 -13.56 -22.99 2.65
N ALA A 128 -13.23 -21.78 2.18
CA ALA A 128 -13.44 -21.37 0.80
C ALA A 128 -12.66 -22.26 -0.19
N ALA A 129 -11.40 -22.59 0.13
CA ALA A 129 -10.60 -23.50 -0.68
C ALA A 129 -11.19 -24.92 -0.74
N MET A 130 -11.66 -25.44 0.40
CA MET A 130 -12.34 -26.74 0.45
C MET A 130 -13.64 -26.75 -0.36
N TRP A 131 -14.41 -25.66 -0.33
CA TRP A 131 -15.63 -25.52 -1.12
C TRP A 131 -15.33 -25.52 -2.63
N LEU A 132 -14.37 -24.71 -3.07
CA LEU A 132 -13.94 -24.64 -4.47
C LEU A 132 -13.43 -26.01 -4.98
N ALA A 133 -12.65 -26.73 -4.16
CA ALA A 133 -12.15 -28.05 -4.53
C ALA A 133 -13.28 -29.06 -4.78
N ARG A 134 -14.39 -28.97 -4.04
CA ARG A 134 -15.58 -29.82 -4.24
C ARG A 134 -16.34 -29.47 -5.51
N VAL A 135 -16.45 -28.18 -5.83
CA VAL A 135 -17.10 -27.70 -7.07
C VAL A 135 -16.32 -28.18 -8.31
N SER A 136 -14.99 -28.09 -8.28
CA SER A 136 -14.13 -28.54 -9.39
C SER A 136 -14.08 -30.05 -9.58
N ALA A 137 -14.39 -30.85 -8.56
CA ALA A 137 -14.44 -32.32 -8.66
C ALA A 137 -15.76 -32.83 -9.27
N THR A 138 -16.76 -31.96 -9.42
CA THR A 138 -18.08 -32.28 -9.98
C THR A 138 -18.29 -31.77 -11.42
N ALA A 139 -17.27 -31.13 -12.01
CA ALA A 139 -17.24 -30.65 -13.39
C ALA A 139 -16.31 -31.53 -14.24
#